data_AF-A0A538SVW6-F1
#
_entry.id   AF-A0A538SVW6-F1
#
_cell.length_a   1.000
_cell.length_b   1.000
_cell.length_c   1.000
_cell.angle_alpha   90.00
_cell.angle_beta   90.00
_cell.angle_gamma   90.00
#
_symmetry.space_group_name_H-M   'P 1'
#
loop_
_entity.id
_entity.type
_entity.pdbx_description
1 polymer ?
#
loop_
_entity_poly.entity_id
_entity_poly.type
_entity_poly.pdbx_seq_one_letter_code
_entity_poly.pdbx_strand_id
1 'polypeptide(L)' 'MNQRDYQVGDRVQHPEFGVGLVLETKGQGEKASLLVSFDDKSKRKLAVRFAKLTLLTPTQTRQPGA' A
#
# COMPACT_ATOMS: atom_id res chain seq x y z
N MET A 1 -4.45 17.43 6.53
CA MET A 1 -4.83 16.06 6.94
C MET A 1 -4.93 15.23 5.67
N ASN A 2 -3.94 14.39 5.32
CA ASN A 2 -4.04 13.46 4.19
C ASN A 2 -2.92 12.40 4.34
N GLN A 3 -2.92 11.66 5.44
CA GLN A 3 -2.23 10.37 5.46
C GLN A 3 -3.17 9.42 4.74
N ARG A 4 -2.95 9.20 3.44
CA ARG A 4 -3.74 8.19 2.71
C ARG A 4 -3.37 6.84 3.32
N ASP A 5 -4.32 6.27 4.05
CA ASP A 5 -4.21 4.91 4.55
C ASP A 5 -4.22 3.98 3.34
N TYR A 6 -3.14 3.22 3.16
CA TYR A 6 -3.12 2.13 2.19
C TYR A 6 -4.16 1.10 2.63
N GLN A 7 -4.90 0.54 1.67
CA GLN A 7 -5.86 -0.54 1.91
C GLN A 7 -5.39 -1.84 1.28
N VAL A 8 -5.90 -2.95 1.83
CA VAL A 8 -5.72 -4.27 1.22
C VAL A 8 -6.34 -4.27 -0.17
N GLY A 9 -5.58 -4.73 -1.17
CA GLY A 9 -5.95 -4.68 -2.58
C GLY A 9 -5.38 -3.49 -3.36
N ASP A 10 -4.82 -2.49 -2.69
CA ASP A 10 -4.15 -1.39 -3.37
C ASP A 10 -2.83 -1.85 -4.02
N ARG A 11 -2.54 -1.29 -5.19
CA ARG A 11 -1.23 -1.46 -5.85
C ARG A 11 -0.29 -0.33 -5.47
N VAL A 12 0.85 -0.71 -4.91
CA VAL A 12 1.91 0.20 -4.51
C VAL A 12 3.19 -0.09 -5.28
N GLN A 13 4.01 0.93 -5.49
CA GLN A 13 5.34 0.81 -6.07
C GLN A 13 6.38 1.24 -5.03
N HIS A 14 7.34 0.36 -4.81
CA HIS A 14 8.56 0.66 -4.08
C HIS A 14 9.69 0.96 -5.07
N PRO A 15 10.52 1.98 -4.86
CA PRO A 15 11.61 2.31 -5.78
C PRO A 15 12.67 1.20 -5.88
N GLU A 16 12.91 0.45 -4.80
CA GLU A 16 13.90 -0.65 -4.78
C GLU A 16 13.33 -2.00 -5.21
N PHE A 17 12.05 -2.27 -4.92
CA PHE A 17 11.43 -3.60 -5.14
C PHE A 17 10.46 -3.63 -6.33
N GLY A 18 10.10 -2.46 -6.88
CA GLY A 18 9.10 -2.36 -7.94
C GLY A 18 7.67 -2.44 -7.41
N VAL A 19 6.77 -2.97 -8.23
CA VAL A 19 5.33 -2.99 -7.98
C VAL A 19 4.92 -4.17 -7.10
N GLY A 20 4.03 -3.91 -6.16
CA GLY A 20 3.44 -4.93 -5.30
C GLY A 20 2.00 -4.63 -4.91
N LEU A 21 1.31 -5.67 -4.46
CA LEU A 21 -0.08 -5.63 -4.00
C LEU A 21 -0.11 -5.65 -2.47
N VAL A 22 -0.83 -4.71 -1.87
CA VAL A 22 -1.07 -4.71 -0.42
C VAL A 22 -1.98 -5.89 -0.06
N LEU A 23 -1.46 -6.83 0.71
CA LEU A 23 -2.19 -8.01 1.21
C LEU A 23 -2.79 -7.77 2.59
N GLU A 24 -2.10 -7.01 3.43
CA GLU A 24 -2.54 -6.75 4.80
C GLU A 24 -2.01 -5.38 5.25
N THR A 25 -2.79 -4.68 6.06
CA THR A 25 -2.35 -3.46 6.74
C THR A 25 -2.49 -3.65 8.24
N LYS A 26 -1.41 -3.39 8.99
CA LYS A 26 -1.36 -3.57 10.44
C LYS A 26 -0.79 -2.35 11.13
N GLY A 27 -1.43 -1.94 12.21
CA GLY A 27 -1.07 -0.74 12.97
C GLY A 27 -1.65 0.53 12.35
N GLN A 28 -1.48 1.65 13.05
CA GLN A 28 -2.01 2.95 12.68
C GLN A 28 -0.94 4.02 12.91
N GLY A 29 -0.98 5.11 12.14
CA GLY A 29 -0.08 6.25 12.28
C GLY A 29 1.40 5.88 12.06
N GLU A 30 2.24 6.10 13.07
CA GLU A 30 3.70 5.94 12.99
C GLU A 30 4.19 4.49 13.01
N LYS A 31 3.38 3.55 13.52
CA LYS A 31 3.70 2.11 13.59
C LYS A 31 2.99 1.29 12.50
N ALA A 32 2.38 1.95 11.53
CA ALA A 32 1.68 1.29 10.44
C ALA A 32 2.67 0.50 9.55
N SER A 33 2.33 -0.75 9.30
CA SER A 33 3.10 -1.70 8.49
C SER A 33 2.19 -2.36 7.47
N LEU A 34 2.63 -2.44 6.23
CA LEU A 34 1.91 -3.06 5.13
C LEU A 34 2.60 -4.36 4.76
N LEU A 35 1.84 -5.44 4.64
CA LEU A 35 2.33 -6.65 3.99
C LEU A 35 2.07 -6.51 2.50
N VAL A 36 3.13 -6.35 1.71
CA VAL A 36 3.04 -6.21 0.25
C VAL A 36 3.59 -7.47 -0.39
N SER A 37 2.82 -8.05 -1.31
CA SER A 37 3.29 -9.10 -2.21
C SER A 37 3.85 -8.45 -3.46
N PHE A 38 5.15 -8.56 -3.65
CA PHE A 38 5.81 -8.11 -4.87
C PHE A 38 5.62 -9.15 -5.98
N ASP A 39 5.68 -8.68 -7.23
CA ASP A 39 5.56 -9.54 -8.41
C ASP A 39 6.66 -10.62 -8.47
N ASP A 40 7.79 -10.36 -7.81
CA ASP A 40 8.89 -11.27 -7.54
C ASP A 40 8.53 -12.50 -6.66
N LYS A 41 7.24 -12.73 -6.36
CA LYS A 41 6.71 -13.73 -5.41
C LYS A 41 7.17 -13.55 -3.96
N SER A 42 7.94 -12.52 -3.69
CA SER A 42 8.41 -12.12 -2.37
C SER A 42 7.34 -11.33 -1.62
N LYS A 43 7.04 -11.74 -0.38
CA LYS A 43 6.17 -10.98 0.54
C LYS A 43 7.04 -10.21 1.52
N ARG A 44 6.93 -8.88 1.55
CA ARG A 44 7.69 -8.05 2.50
C ARG A 44 6.78 -7.17 3.33
N LYS A 45 7.14 -7.03 4.61
CA LYS A 45 6.46 -6.16 5.55
C LYS A 45 7.17 -4.82 5.53
N LEU A 46 6.49 -3.79 5.05
CA LEU A 46 7.02 -2.47 4.83
C LEU A 46 6.35 -1.47 5.77
N ALA A 47 7.16 -0.82 6.60
CA ALA A 47 6.68 0.22 7.49
C ALA A 47 6.32 1.47 6.68
N VAL A 48 5.07 1.91 6.75
CA VAL A 48 4.53 3.03 5.95
C VAL A 48 5.40 4.28 6.03
N ARG A 49 5.93 4.57 7.23
CA ARG A 49 6.77 5.74 7.50
C ARG A 49 8.13 5.71 6.78
N PHE A 50 8.66 4.51 6.51
CA PHE A 50 10.01 4.33 5.95
C PHE A 50 9.99 3.90 4.49
N ALA A 51 8.94 3.19 4.07
CA ALA A 51 8.91 2.48 2.79
C ALA A 51 8.71 3.39 1.57
N LYS A 52 8.45 4.70 1.75
CA LYS A 52 8.27 5.71 0.68
C LYS A 52 7.48 5.14 -0.54
N LEU A 53 6.39 4.43 -0.24
CA LEU A 53 5.60 3.75 -1.24
C LEU A 53 4.84 4.78 -2.09
N THR A 54 4.75 4.52 -3.38
CA THR A 54 3.92 5.29 -4.31
C THR A 54 2.67 4.48 -4.63
N LEU A 55 1.48 5.01 -4.32
CA LEU A 55 0.23 4.37 -4.70
C LEU A 55 0.02 4.52 -6.21
N LEU A 56 0.00 3.39 -6.94
CA LEU A 56 -0.17 3.40 -8.40
C LEU A 56 -1.64 3.39 -8.80
N THR A 57 -2.44 2.60 -8.10
CA THR A 57 -3.86 2.46 -8.41
C THR A 57 -4.61 2.56 -7.09
N PRO A 58 -5.21 3.73 -6.77
CA PRO A 58 -6.16 3.78 -5.69
C PRO A 58 -7.36 2.92 -6.07
N THR A 59 -7.75 1.99 -5.20
CA THR A 59 -9.08 1.36 -5.25
C THR A 59 -10.17 2.36 -4.87
N GLN A 60 -10.24 3.51 -5.57
CA GLN A 60 -11.27 4.52 -5.35
C GLN A 60 -12.12 4.69 -6.60
N THR A 61 -13.01 3.73 -6.79
CA THR A 61 -14.24 3.96 -7.56
C THR A 61 -15.40 3.99 -6.56
N ARG A 62 -15.46 5.02 -5.69
CA ARG A 62 -16.77 5.45 -5.20
C ARG A 62 -17.43 6.14 -6.37
N GLN A 63 -18.14 5.36 -7.18
CA GLN A 63 -19.07 5.89 -8.18
C GLN A 63 -20.01 6.86 -7.47
N PRO A 64 -20.04 8.16 -7.83
CA PRO A 64 -21.20 8.98 -7.59
C PRO A 64 -22.15 8.73 -8.76
N GLY A 65 -23.12 7.86 -8.56
CA GLY A 65 -24.23 7.72 -9.49
C GLY A 65 -25.35 7.00 -8.76
N ALA A 66 -26.57 7.51 -8.69
CA ALA A 66 -27.15 8.79 -9.02
C ALA A 66 -28.42 8.88 -8.16
#